data_AF-A0A952P8V1-F1
#
_entry.id   AF-A0A952P8V1-F1
#
_cell.length_a   1.000
_cell.length_b   1.000
_cell.length_c   1.000
_cell.angle_alpha   90.00
_cell.angle_beta   90.00
_cell.angle_gamma   90.00
#
_symmetry.space_group_name_H-M   'P 1'
#
loop_
_entity.id
_entity.type
_entity.pdbx_description
1 polymer ?
#
loop_
_entity_poly.entity_id
_entity_poly.type
_entity_poly.pdbx_seq_one_letter_code
_entity_poly.pdbx_strand_id
1 'polypeptide(L)'
;MNNPHIVAYINGIILLIAGSYSFFSNPERPLTALIGPIVGLIIIAMAPAMQKGNRLIAHILVGITFVFALTTGAMAINSGKVEDIEKRQRRIAVFSTMSIACLGATGYYVARFINIKKSQKEN
;
A
#
# COMPACT_ATOMS: atom_id res chain seq x y z
N MET A 1 -8.16 -18.37 3.08
CA MET A 1 -9.12 -17.35 2.57
C MET A 1 -8.66 -16.92 1.17
N ASN A 2 -9.48 -17.10 0.13
CA ASN A 2 -9.05 -17.26 -1.28
C ASN A 2 -9.09 -16.00 -2.16
N ASN A 3 -9.20 -14.78 -1.62
CA ASN A 3 -9.57 -13.59 -2.38
C ASN A 3 -8.50 -12.47 -2.33
N PRO A 4 -7.53 -12.43 -3.26
CA PRO A 4 -6.42 -11.48 -3.22
C PRO A 4 -6.86 -10.07 -3.66
N HIS A 5 -7.91 -9.99 -4.48
CA HIS A 5 -8.54 -8.75 -4.89
C HIS A 5 -9.14 -8.00 -3.69
N ILE A 6 -9.68 -8.70 -2.69
CA ILE A 6 -10.20 -8.06 -1.47
C ILE A 6 -9.07 -7.36 -0.71
N VAL A 7 -7.91 -8.00 -0.57
CA VAL A 7 -6.75 -7.39 0.08
C VAL A 7 -6.24 -6.18 -0.72
N ALA A 8 -6.28 -6.24 -2.06
CA ALA A 8 -5.95 -5.09 -2.91
C ALA A 8 -6.92 -3.92 -2.71
N TYR A 9 -8.23 -4.19 -2.65
CA TYR A 9 -9.22 -3.16 -2.36
C TYR A 9 -9.02 -2.53 -0.98
N ILE A 10 -8.85 -3.35 0.06
CA ILE A 10 -8.61 -2.86 1.43
C ILE A 10 -7.36 -1.99 1.46
N ASN A 11 -6.25 -2.48 0.92
CA ASN A 11 -5.00 -1.74 0.90
C ASN A 11 -5.16 -0.41 0.14
N GLY A 12 -5.74 -0.44 -1.06
CA GLY A 12 -5.95 0.77 -1.86
C GLY A 12 -6.87 1.79 -1.18
N ILE A 13 -7.92 1.34 -0.48
CA ILE A 13 -8.81 2.22 0.31
C ILE A 13 -8.04 2.85 1.48
N ILE A 14 -7.21 2.08 2.20
CA ILE A 14 -6.37 2.61 3.28
C ILE A 14 -5.43 3.70 2.75
N LEU A 15 -4.77 3.47 1.61
CA LEU A 15 -3.89 4.46 0.98
C LEU A 15 -4.66 5.72 0.58
N LEU A 16 -5.86 5.55 0.02
CA LEU A 16 -6.72 6.65 -0.38
C LEU A 16 -7.12 7.51 0.83
N ILE A 17 -7.59 6.90 1.91
CA ILE A 17 -8.01 7.61 3.11
C ILE A 17 -6.81 8.27 3.80
N ALA A 18 -5.75 7.52 4.09
CA ALA A 18 -4.59 8.03 4.83
C ALA A 18 -3.88 9.16 4.06
N GLY A 19 -3.74 9.01 2.74
CA GLY A 19 -3.11 10.02 1.91
C GLY A 19 -3.97 11.28 1.73
N SER A 20 -5.29 11.11 1.59
CA SER A 20 -6.21 12.25 1.50
C SER A 20 -6.25 13.00 2.82
N TYR A 21 -6.27 12.28 3.95
CA TYR A 21 -6.17 12.87 5.28
C TYR A 21 -4.89 13.71 5.41
N SER A 22 -3.75 13.21 4.95
CA SER A 22 -2.47 13.94 4.94
C SER A 22 -2.52 15.25 4.15
N PHE A 23 -3.25 15.27 3.04
CA PHE A 23 -3.43 16.47 2.21
C PHE A 23 -4.33 17.50 2.89
N PHE A 24 -5.51 17.09 3.38
CA PHE A 24 -6.49 18.01 3.96
C PHE A 24 -6.13 18.51 5.36
N SER A 25 -5.39 17.72 6.14
CA SER A 25 -4.92 18.10 7.49
C SER A 25 -3.61 18.90 7.48
N ASN A 26 -3.03 19.16 6.31
CA ASN A 26 -1.85 20.00 6.16
C ASN A 26 -2.24 21.40 5.65
N PRO A 27 -1.92 22.49 6.38
CA PRO A 27 -2.18 23.86 5.92
C PRO A 27 -1.54 24.17 4.56
N GLU A 28 -0.34 23.64 4.31
CA GLU A 28 0.42 23.86 3.06
C GLU A 28 -0.14 23.06 1.87
N ARG A 29 -1.03 22.09 2.12
CA ARG A 29 -1.64 21.19 1.11
C ARG A 29 -0.66 20.76 0.00
N PRO A 30 0.46 20.11 0.35
CA PRO A 30 1.48 19.76 -0.64
C PRO A 30 0.95 18.70 -1.60
N LEU A 31 1.16 18.91 -2.91
CA LEU A 31 0.75 17.95 -3.95
C LEU A 31 1.38 16.57 -3.78
N THR A 32 2.53 16.48 -3.12
CA THR A 32 3.19 15.19 -2.81
C THR A 32 2.37 14.31 -1.88
N ALA A 33 1.43 14.86 -1.09
CA ALA A 33 0.51 14.08 -0.27
C ALA A 33 -0.53 13.31 -1.11
N LEU A 34 -0.82 13.77 -2.34
CA LEU A 34 -1.74 13.09 -3.27
C LEU A 34 -1.12 11.86 -3.96
N ILE A 35 0.19 11.64 -3.83
CA ILE A 35 0.84 10.43 -4.37
C ILE A 35 0.23 9.18 -3.75
N GLY A 36 -0.01 9.18 -2.43
CA GLY A 36 -0.63 8.06 -1.72
C GLY A 36 -2.02 7.67 -2.26
N PRO A 37 -2.97 8.62 -2.36
CA PRO A 37 -4.29 8.34 -2.91
C PRO A 37 -4.27 7.94 -4.37
N ILE A 38 -3.40 8.54 -5.19
CA ILE A 38 -3.24 8.13 -6.60
C ILE A 38 -2.77 6.67 -6.68
N VAL A 39 -1.77 6.28 -5.87
CA VAL A 39 -1.32 4.88 -5.81
C VAL A 39 -2.43 3.96 -5.29
N GLY A 40 -3.20 4.39 -4.29
CA GLY A 40 -4.36 3.66 -3.80
C GLY A 40 -5.40 3.40 -4.90
N LEU A 41 -5.69 4.40 -5.72
CA LEU A 41 -6.59 4.27 -6.88
C LEU A 41 -6.05 3.30 -7.93
N ILE A 42 -4.75 3.36 -8.23
CA ILE A 42 -4.10 2.43 -9.17
C ILE A 42 -4.24 0.99 -8.66
N ILE A 43 -3.98 0.74 -7.38
CA ILE A 43 -4.12 -0.60 -6.77
C ILE A 43 -5.57 -1.09 -6.87
N ILE A 44 -6.56 -0.23 -6.58
CA ILE A 44 -7.98 -0.55 -6.71
C ILE A 44 -8.33 -0.88 -8.17
N ALA A 45 -7.87 -0.09 -9.14
CA ALA A 45 -8.15 -0.30 -10.55
C ALA A 45 -7.54 -1.62 -11.08
N MET A 46 -6.42 -2.06 -10.50
CA MET A 46 -5.76 -3.32 -10.85
C MET A 46 -6.32 -4.54 -10.11
N ALA A 47 -7.10 -4.36 -9.04
CA ALA A 47 -7.66 -5.45 -8.24
C ALA A 47 -8.59 -6.41 -9.04
N PRO A 48 -9.48 -5.96 -9.95
CA PRO A 48 -10.28 -6.85 -10.79
C PRO A 48 -9.41 -7.74 -11.70
N ALA A 49 -8.28 -7.22 -12.19
CA ALA A 49 -7.40 -7.97 -13.07
C ALA A 49 -6.67 -9.11 -12.34
N MET A 50 -6.40 -8.96 -11.03
CA MET A 50 -5.95 -10.06 -10.19
C MET A 50 -7.04 -11.14 -10.01
N GLN A 51 -8.31 -10.73 -9.90
CA GLN A 51 -9.43 -11.68 -9.80
C GLN A 51 -9.56 -12.53 -11.07
N LYS A 52 -9.31 -11.93 -12.24
CA LYS A 52 -9.29 -12.62 -13.54
C LYS A 52 -8.10 -13.56 -13.74
N GLY A 53 -7.22 -13.71 -12.74
CA GLY A 53 -6.09 -14.66 -12.79
C GLY A 53 -4.91 -14.19 -13.64
N ASN A 54 -4.85 -12.91 -14.01
CA ASN A 54 -3.72 -12.38 -14.79
C ASN A 54 -2.44 -12.36 -13.95
N ARG A 55 -1.54 -13.33 -14.19
CA ARG A 55 -0.29 -13.48 -13.45
C ARG A 55 0.62 -12.27 -13.58
N LEU A 56 0.70 -11.64 -14.76
CA LEU A 56 1.56 -10.48 -15.00
C LEU A 56 1.11 -9.30 -14.12
N ILE A 57 -0.20 -8.99 -14.15
CA ILE A 57 -0.76 -7.88 -13.37
C ILE A 57 -0.62 -8.14 -11.87
N ALA A 58 -0.76 -9.39 -11.42
CA ALA A 58 -0.54 -9.74 -10.03
C ALA A 58 0.91 -9.45 -9.58
N HIS A 59 1.92 -9.82 -10.36
CA HIS A 59 3.32 -9.51 -10.02
C HIS A 59 3.60 -8.00 -10.02
N ILE A 60 3.06 -7.27 -11.01
CA ILE A 60 3.19 -5.81 -11.06
C ILE A 60 2.55 -5.18 -9.83
N LEU A 61 1.34 -5.59 -9.44
CA LEU A 61 0.63 -5.06 -8.28
C LEU A 61 1.41 -5.32 -6.98
N VAL A 62 1.94 -6.53 -6.80
CA VAL A 62 2.80 -6.86 -5.65
C VAL A 62 4.04 -5.98 -5.65
N GLY A 63 4.70 -5.82 -6.80
CA GLY A 63 5.88 -4.98 -6.95
C GLY A 63 5.62 -3.52 -6.58
N ILE A 64 4.54 -2.93 -7.12
CA ILE A 64 4.11 -1.56 -6.79
C ILE A 64 3.83 -1.45 -5.29
N THR A 65 3.06 -2.38 -4.73
CA THR A 65 2.70 -2.37 -3.31
C THR A 65 3.94 -2.45 -2.42
N PHE A 66 4.89 -3.31 -2.77
CA PHE A 66 6.12 -3.50 -2.01
C PHE A 66 7.05 -2.28 -2.08
N VAL A 67 7.29 -1.74 -3.28
CA VAL A 67 8.08 -0.51 -3.45
C VAL A 67 7.46 0.62 -2.63
N PHE A 68 6.12 0.75 -2.69
CA PHE A 68 5.43 1.78 -1.93
C PHE A 68 5.54 1.57 -0.41
N ALA A 69 5.56 0.32 0.06
CA ALA A 69 5.79 -0.03 1.45
C ALA A 69 7.16 0.46 1.95
N LEU A 70 8.20 0.27 1.13
CA LEU A 70 9.57 0.69 1.43
C LEU A 70 9.71 2.21 1.40
N THR A 71 9.16 2.89 0.39
CA THR A 71 9.25 4.35 0.29
C THR A 71 8.50 5.04 1.42
N THR A 72 7.28 4.59 1.75
CA THR A 72 6.50 5.15 2.85
C THR A 72 7.13 4.83 4.21
N GLY A 73 7.71 3.64 4.38
CA GLY A 73 8.48 3.28 5.57
C GLY A 73 9.70 4.18 5.78
N ALA A 74 10.48 4.43 4.72
CA ALA A 74 11.60 5.36 4.77
C ALA A 74 11.16 6.80 5.07
N MET A 75 10.03 7.25 4.51
CA MET A 75 9.45 8.55 4.82
C MET A 75 8.98 8.65 6.28
N ALA A 76 8.43 7.58 6.85
CA ALA A 76 8.05 7.53 8.26
C ALA A 76 9.27 7.71 9.18
N ILE A 77 10.36 6.98 8.91
CA ILE A 77 11.62 7.09 9.66
C ILE A 77 12.20 8.50 9.55
N ASN A 78 12.28 9.05 8.33
CA ASN A 78 12.81 10.40 8.11
C ASN A 78 11.94 11.49 8.76
N SER A 79 10.64 11.24 8.94
CA SER A 79 9.75 12.18 9.62
C SER A 79 10.08 12.33 11.10
N GLY A 80 10.76 11.35 11.72
CA GLY A 80 11.27 11.45 13.09
C GLY A 80 12.23 12.61 13.34
N LYS A 81 12.87 13.13 12.27
CA LYS A 81 13.83 14.25 12.34
C LYS A 81 13.19 15.63 12.21
N VAL A 82 11.86 15.71 12.04
CA VAL A 82 11.15 16.98 11.91
C VAL A 82 11.01 17.62 13.28
N GLU A 83 11.47 18.87 13.44
CA GLU A 83 11.42 19.60 14.71
C GLU A 83 9.99 19.88 15.17
N ASP A 84 9.14 20.36 14.24
CA ASP A 84 7.72 20.60 14.47
C ASP A 84 7.00 19.30 14.87
N ILE A 85 6.51 19.28 16.11
CA ILE A 85 5.89 18.11 16.75
C ILE A 85 4.61 17.70 16.02
N GLU A 86 3.75 18.65 15.64
CA GLU A 86 2.47 18.37 14.99
C GLU A 86 2.70 17.83 13.58
N LYS A 87 3.60 18.49 12.82
CA LYS A 87 4.00 18.04 11.48
C LYS A 87 4.66 16.67 11.55
N ARG A 88 5.49 16.41 12.57
CA ARG A 88 6.13 15.11 12.80
C ARG A 88 5.10 14.01 13.08
N GLN A 89 4.22 14.19 14.06
CA GLN A 89 3.23 13.18 14.44
C GLN A 89 2.31 12.83 13.28
N ARG A 90 1.79 13.83 12.55
CA ARG A 90 0.97 13.61 11.36
C ARG A 90 1.69 12.79 10.30
N ARG A 91 2.92 13.18 9.95
CA ARG A 91 3.71 12.47 8.93
C ARG A 91 4.03 11.05 9.35
N ILE A 92 4.45 10.83 10.59
CA ILE A 92 4.74 9.50 11.11
C ILE A 92 3.47 8.65 11.08
N ALA A 93 2.33 9.14 11.56
CA ALA A 93 1.07 8.39 11.60
C ALA A 93 0.61 7.99 10.19
N VAL A 94 0.60 8.92 9.24
CA VAL A 94 0.18 8.63 7.86
C VAL A 94 1.13 7.65 7.19
N PHE A 95 2.44 7.94 7.19
CA PHE A 95 3.40 7.12 6.46
C PHE A 95 3.59 5.73 7.09
N SER A 96 3.52 5.61 8.41
CA SER A 96 3.57 4.30 9.08
C SER A 96 2.33 3.47 8.78
N THR A 97 1.13 4.07 8.81
CA THR A 97 -0.12 3.39 8.45
C THR A 97 -0.05 2.84 7.02
N MET A 98 0.39 3.67 6.07
CA MET A 98 0.56 3.26 4.68
C MET A 98 1.60 2.15 4.52
N SER A 99 2.74 2.26 5.21
CA SER A 99 3.81 1.27 5.14
C SER A 99 3.36 -0.08 5.70
N ILE A 100 2.71 -0.10 6.87
CA ILE A 100 2.19 -1.32 7.51
C ILE A 100 1.13 -1.98 6.64
N ALA A 101 0.19 -1.20 6.08
CA ALA A 101 -0.84 -1.72 5.18
C ALA A 101 -0.23 -2.37 3.93
N CYS A 102 0.72 -1.69 3.29
CA CYS A 102 1.42 -2.20 2.11
C CYS A 102 2.28 -3.43 2.42
N LEU A 103 2.99 -3.46 3.55
CA LEU A 103 3.78 -4.62 3.98
C LEU A 103 2.86 -5.83 4.25
N GLY A 104 1.75 -5.61 4.95
CA GLY A 104 0.75 -6.65 5.22
C GLY A 104 0.13 -7.21 3.94
N ALA A 105 -0.26 -6.33 3.00
CA ALA A 105 -0.79 -6.72 1.71
C ALA A 105 0.24 -7.52 0.89
N THR A 106 1.49 -7.05 0.83
CA THR A 106 2.59 -7.74 0.14
C THR A 106 2.83 -9.12 0.73
N GLY A 107 2.93 -9.24 2.05
CA GLY A 107 3.11 -10.51 2.75
C GLY A 107 1.99 -11.49 2.43
N TYR A 108 0.75 -11.01 2.39
CA TYR A 108 -0.40 -11.83 1.99
C TYR A 108 -0.31 -12.30 0.53
N TYR A 109 0.10 -11.43 -0.39
CA TYR A 109 0.26 -11.81 -1.80
C TYR A 109 1.36 -12.85 -1.99
N VAL A 110 2.52 -12.68 -1.33
CA VAL A 110 3.64 -13.64 -1.39
C VAL A 110 3.22 -14.99 -0.81
N ALA A 111 2.58 -15.01 0.37
CA ALA A 111 2.07 -16.23 0.99
C ALA A 111 1.11 -16.98 0.05
N ARG A 112 0.24 -16.25 -0.67
CA ARG A 112 -0.64 -16.84 -1.68
C ARG A 112 0.14 -17.47 -2.84
N PHE A 113 1.15 -16.78 -3.39
CA PHE A 113 1.95 -17.34 -4.48
C PHE A 113 2.65 -18.64 -4.08
N ILE A 114 3.17 -18.71 -2.85
CA ILE A 114 3.79 -19.92 -2.30
C ILE A 114 2.77 -21.05 -2.18
N ASN A 115 1.58 -20.77 -1.63
CA ASN A 115 0.51 -21.77 -1.49
C ASN A 115 0.06 -22.34 -2.83
N ILE A 116 -0.10 -21.49 -3.86
CA ILE A 116 -0.45 -21.95 -5.22
C ILE A 116 0.64 -22.88 -5.76
N LYS A 117 1.92 -22.53 -5.61
CA LYS A 117 3.03 -23.40 -6.05
C LYS A 117 3.08 -24.73 -5.30
N LYS A 118 2.76 -24.72 -4.00
CA LYS A 118 2.73 -25.94 -3.19
C LYS A 118 1.62 -26.89 -3.66
N SER A 119 0.41 -26.39 -3.87
CA SER A 119 -0.73 -27.19 -4.36
C SER A 119 -0.55 -27.73 -5.78
N GLN A 120 0.32 -27.13 -6.61
CA GLN A 120 0.67 -27.67 -7.92
C GLN A 120 1.75 -28.76 -7.89
N LYS A 121 2.49 -28.92 -6.78
CA LYS A 121 3.48 -29.99 -6.60
C LYS A 121 2.89 -31.26 -5.96
N GLU A 122 1.76 -31.12 -5.27
CA GLU A 122 1.06 -32.22 -4.58
C GLU A 122 0.01 -32.92 -5.47
N ASN A 123 -0.25 -32.41 -6.68
CA ASN A 123 -1.07 -33.03 -7.73
C ASN A 123 -0.19 -33.45 -8.91
#